data_AF-A0A8T3CDY4-F1
#
_entry.id   AF-A0A8T3CDY4-F1
#
_cell.length_a   1.000
_cell.length_b   1.000
_cell.length_c   1.000
_cell.angle_alpha   90.00
_cell.angle_beta   90.00
_cell.angle_gamma   90.00
#
_symmetry.space_group_name_H-M   'P 1'
#
loop_
_entity.id
_entity.type
_entity.pdbx_description
1 polymer ?
#
loop_
_entity_poly.entity_id
_entity_poly.type
_entity_poly.pdbx_seq_one_letter_code
_entity_poly.pdbx_strand_id
1 'polypeptide(L)'
;MAELKKIPILILRFDGECLKEFLASTQFEPEMINIFSQIEARSSSLRESIMMALEQLTVDHGLPPSSDSWVFDNIVDPALQIISVDQLEQPASEENFLKEFKKFICDIIKRLQEQPVIVAHTEKTFDGGGIRRLLSNKFELNKLLDLVWRDLQKESNVFSARRILQVALDRMATSADLPCYGTVDQVDTIVNEIFKLVDEKEISQLEQFKKIMTDILGNLMLQLEGNPISTSSNSVVHEPLTSPSTVLPSSSLSPQPEIE
;
A
#
# COMPACT_ATOMS: atom_id res chain seq x y z
N MET A 1 3.49 -3.39 -26.87
CA MET A 1 4.32 -3.49 -25.65
C MET A 1 3.82 -2.42 -24.71
N ALA A 2 3.19 -2.81 -23.60
CA ALA A 2 2.71 -1.86 -22.61
C ALA A 2 3.93 -1.28 -21.89
N GLU A 3 4.14 0.03 -21.98
CA GLU A 3 5.03 0.71 -21.04
C GLU A 3 4.40 0.57 -19.66
N LEU A 4 5.01 -0.24 -18.78
CA LEU A 4 4.64 -0.23 -17.38
C LEU A 4 4.93 1.18 -16.86
N LYS A 5 3.88 1.92 -16.51
CA LYS A 5 4.00 3.20 -15.83
C LYS A 5 4.77 2.95 -14.53
N LYS A 6 6.00 3.45 -14.47
CA LYS A 6 6.88 3.27 -13.31
C LYS A 6 6.28 4.05 -12.15
N ILE A 7 5.70 3.35 -11.19
CA ILE A 7 5.31 3.93 -9.91
C ILE A 7 6.62 4.17 -9.16
N PRO A 8 6.90 5.40 -8.69
CA PRO A 8 8.11 5.66 -7.92
C PRO A 8 8.07 4.82 -6.64
N ILE A 9 9.19 4.17 -6.34
CA ILE A 9 9.39 3.43 -5.10
C ILE A 9 10.28 4.28 -4.21
N LEU A 10 9.77 4.67 -3.06
CA LEU A 10 10.53 5.33 -2.01
C LEU A 10 11.15 4.26 -1.11
N ILE A 11 12.47 4.33 -0.91
CA ILE A 11 13.17 3.44 0.03
C ILE A 11 13.30 4.18 1.35
N LEU A 12 12.53 3.76 2.35
CA LEU A 12 12.53 4.32 3.69
C LEU A 12 13.39 3.44 4.59
N ARG A 13 14.23 4.06 5.42
CA ARG A 13 15.01 3.39 6.45
C ARG A 13 14.47 3.79 7.81
N PHE A 14 14.00 2.81 8.57
CA PHE A 14 13.47 2.96 9.91
C PHE A 14 14.54 2.58 10.93
N ASP A 15 15.19 3.57 11.52
CA ASP A 15 16.21 3.41 12.57
C ASP A 15 15.74 3.94 13.94
N GLY A 16 14.44 4.21 14.08
CA GLY A 16 13.81 4.63 15.32
C GLY A 16 13.80 6.13 15.58
N GLU A 17 14.50 6.97 14.80
CA GLU A 17 14.54 8.42 15.06
C GLU A 17 13.19 9.10 14.81
N CYS A 18 12.48 8.80 13.71
CA CYS A 18 11.14 9.35 13.48
C CYS A 18 10.13 8.92 14.57
N LEU A 19 10.20 7.66 15.03
CA LEU A 19 9.35 7.15 16.09
C LEU A 19 9.64 7.81 17.44
N LYS A 20 10.91 8.13 17.70
CA LYS A 20 11.37 8.87 18.87
C LYS A 20 10.93 10.33 18.83
N GLU A 21 10.96 10.98 17.67
CA GLU A 21 10.40 12.33 17.47
C GLU A 21 8.89 12.33 17.72
N PHE A 22 8.17 11.34 17.18
CA PHE A 22 6.74 11.16 17.44
C PHE A 22 6.46 11.00 18.95
N LEU A 23 7.20 10.14 19.64
CA LEU A 23 7.07 9.90 21.08
C LEU A 23 7.32 11.16 21.93
N ALA A 24 8.21 12.04 21.46
CA ALA A 24 8.53 13.31 22.12
C ALA A 24 7.56 14.45 21.76
N SER A 25 6.70 14.24 20.76
CA SER A 25 5.74 15.24 20.30
C SER A 25 4.60 15.44 21.30
N THR A 26 3.96 16.61 21.24
CA THR A 26 2.73 16.88 22.00
C THR A 26 1.51 16.13 21.45
N GLN A 27 1.64 15.43 20.31
CA GLN A 27 0.57 14.71 19.64
C GLN A 27 0.45 13.27 20.14
N PHE A 28 1.54 12.70 20.68
CA PHE A 28 1.59 11.30 21.11
C PHE A 28 0.48 10.93 22.10
N GLU A 29 0.40 11.60 23.25
CA GLU A 29 -0.58 11.27 24.29
C GLU A 29 -2.04 11.43 23.82
N PRO A 30 -2.47 12.57 23.22
CA PRO A 30 -3.86 12.71 22.77
C PRO A 30 -4.21 11.70 21.67
N GLU A 31 -3.27 11.34 20.81
CA GLU A 31 -3.48 10.32 19.79
C GLU A 31 -3.62 8.91 20.38
N MET A 32 -2.77 8.55 21.35
CA MET A 32 -2.88 7.25 22.03
C MET A 32 -4.17 7.12 22.83
N ILE A 33 -4.63 8.19 23.48
CA ILE A 33 -5.93 8.21 24.18
C ILE A 33 -7.08 8.02 23.17
N ASN A 34 -7.02 8.71 22.04
CA ASN A 34 -8.02 8.56 20.98
C ASN A 34 -8.04 7.12 20.45
N ILE A 35 -6.89 6.55 20.12
CA ILE A 35 -6.77 5.15 19.67
C ILE A 35 -7.31 4.20 20.73
N PHE A 36 -6.91 4.37 22.01
CA PHE A 36 -7.37 3.53 23.11
C PHE A 36 -8.91 3.52 23.22
N SER A 37 -9.55 4.70 23.17
CA SER A 37 -11.01 4.82 23.23
C SER A 37 -11.75 4.08 22.10
N GLN A 38 -11.11 3.91 20.94
CA GLN A 38 -11.67 3.19 19.78
C GLN A 38 -11.47 1.67 19.86
N ILE A 39 -10.53 1.19 20.68
CA ILE A 39 -10.18 -0.23 20.80
C ILE A 39 -10.62 -0.84 22.14
N GLU A 40 -10.81 -0.04 23.20
CA GLU A 40 -11.12 -0.52 24.56
C GLU A 40 -12.33 -1.45 24.61
N ALA A 41 -13.38 -1.17 23.83
CA ALA A 41 -14.56 -2.04 23.76
C ALA A 41 -14.32 -3.38 23.04
N ARG A 42 -13.21 -3.50 22.29
CA ARG A 42 -12.85 -4.66 21.47
C ARG A 42 -11.69 -5.47 22.06
N SER A 43 -10.84 -4.86 22.88
CA SER A 43 -9.72 -5.54 23.52
C SER A 43 -10.13 -6.17 24.85
N SER A 44 -9.72 -7.41 25.06
CA SER A 44 -9.96 -8.14 26.31
C SER A 44 -8.78 -8.03 27.28
N SER A 45 -7.59 -7.71 26.77
CA SER A 45 -6.34 -7.63 27.52
C SER A 45 -5.48 -6.44 27.10
N LEU A 46 -4.48 -6.11 27.94
CA LEU A 46 -3.47 -5.10 27.63
C LEU A 46 -2.67 -5.48 26.39
N ARG A 47 -2.33 -6.76 26.21
CA ARG A 47 -1.63 -7.25 25.02
C ARG A 47 -2.41 -6.94 23.74
N GLU A 48 -3.69 -7.28 23.70
CA GLU A 48 -4.55 -7.00 22.55
C GLU A 48 -4.68 -5.49 22.30
N SER A 49 -4.81 -4.70 23.38
CA SER A 49 -4.86 -3.25 23.27
C SER A 49 -3.59 -2.66 22.66
N ILE A 50 -2.41 -3.13 23.10
CA ILE A 50 -1.12 -2.71 22.55
C ILE A 50 -0.99 -3.10 21.08
N MET A 51 -1.35 -4.33 20.71
CA MET A 51 -1.27 -4.80 19.33
C MET A 51 -2.22 -4.03 18.40
N MET A 52 -3.48 -3.84 18.81
CA MET A 52 -4.45 -3.06 18.03
C MET A 52 -4.04 -1.60 17.88
N ALA A 53 -3.41 -1.01 18.90
CA ALA A 53 -2.89 0.35 18.81
C ALA A 53 -1.64 0.42 17.90
N LEU A 54 -0.76 -0.57 17.96
CA LEU A 54 0.41 -0.67 17.09
C LEU A 54 0.00 -0.77 15.61
N GLU A 55 -1.09 -1.47 15.30
CA GLU A 55 -1.66 -1.56 13.95
C GLU A 55 -2.15 -0.20 13.40
N GLN A 56 -2.47 0.76 14.28
CA GLN A 56 -2.84 2.12 13.87
C GLN A 56 -1.61 3.01 13.61
N LEU A 57 -0.42 2.62 14.10
CA LEU A 57 0.82 3.34 13.83
C LEU A 57 1.39 2.92 12.48
N THR A 58 1.36 3.85 11.53
CA THR A 58 1.86 3.67 10.17
C THR A 58 3.32 4.11 10.01
N VAL A 59 3.83 3.98 8.78
CA VAL A 59 5.12 4.53 8.34
C VAL A 59 5.28 6.03 8.64
N ASP A 60 4.18 6.78 8.69
CA ASP A 60 4.17 8.22 9.00
C ASP A 60 4.60 8.50 10.45
N HIS A 61 4.40 7.53 11.35
CA HIS A 61 4.82 7.59 12.74
C HIS A 61 6.26 7.10 12.94
N GLY A 62 6.97 6.72 11.88
CA GLY A 62 8.29 6.12 11.99
C GLY A 62 8.27 4.64 12.38
N LEU A 63 7.14 3.94 12.20
CA LEU A 63 7.03 2.50 12.45
C LEU A 63 7.08 1.71 11.13
N PRO A 64 7.97 0.71 10.98
CA PRO A 64 7.87 -0.23 9.87
C PRO A 64 6.61 -1.10 9.99
N PRO A 65 6.11 -1.70 8.90
CA PRO A 65 4.91 -2.55 8.93
C PRO A 65 5.03 -3.69 9.95
N SER A 66 4.27 -3.61 11.04
CA SER A 66 4.27 -4.59 12.14
C SER A 66 3.67 -5.95 11.75
N SER A 67 2.93 -6.00 10.64
CA SER A 67 2.38 -7.21 10.04
C SER A 67 3.41 -8.04 9.27
N ASP A 68 4.57 -7.47 8.94
CA ASP A 68 5.66 -8.25 8.35
C ASP A 68 6.26 -9.20 9.39
N SER A 69 6.41 -10.48 9.03
CA SER A 69 6.85 -11.52 9.97
C SER A 69 8.22 -11.24 10.57
N TRP A 70 9.16 -10.70 9.78
CA TRP A 70 10.49 -10.40 10.28
C TRP A 70 10.44 -9.25 11.29
N VAL A 71 9.68 -8.19 10.98
CA VAL A 71 9.50 -7.06 11.90
C VAL A 71 8.84 -7.53 13.19
N PHE A 72 7.84 -8.40 13.08
CA PHE A 72 7.17 -8.96 14.24
C PHE A 72 8.16 -9.75 15.12
N ASP A 73 8.86 -10.72 14.54
CA ASP A 73 9.71 -11.66 15.28
C ASP A 73 10.96 -11.00 15.89
N ASN A 74 11.52 -9.97 15.24
CA ASN A 74 12.79 -9.36 15.66
C ASN A 74 12.62 -8.03 16.42
N ILE A 75 11.52 -7.31 16.17
CA ILE A 75 11.29 -5.97 16.74
C ILE A 75 10.11 -5.98 17.72
N VAL A 76 8.94 -6.44 17.27
CA VAL A 76 7.67 -6.30 18.03
C VAL A 76 7.58 -7.29 19.19
N ASP A 77 7.69 -8.59 18.93
CA ASP A 77 7.57 -9.63 19.96
C ASP A 77 8.63 -9.45 21.06
N PRO A 78 9.92 -9.23 20.74
CA PRO A 78 10.92 -8.99 21.76
C PRO A 78 10.68 -7.70 22.59
N ALA A 79 10.04 -6.68 22.02
CA ALA A 79 9.67 -5.48 22.77
C ALA A 79 8.49 -5.72 23.73
N LEU A 80 7.56 -6.63 23.39
CA LEU A 80 6.47 -7.03 24.29
C LEU A 80 6.98 -7.73 25.56
N GLN A 81 8.11 -8.45 25.46
CA GLN A 81 8.68 -9.21 26.57
C GLN A 81 9.16 -8.33 27.75
N ILE A 82 9.24 -7.00 27.58
CA ILE A 82 9.53 -6.06 28.68
C ILE A 82 8.35 -5.93 29.64
N ILE A 83 7.14 -6.14 29.16
CA ILE A 83 5.93 -6.09 29.97
C ILE A 83 5.73 -7.49 30.53
N SER A 84 5.47 -7.58 31.84
CA SER A 84 5.27 -8.88 32.50
C SER A 84 4.03 -9.58 31.95
N VAL A 85 4.11 -10.90 31.76
CA VAL A 85 2.98 -11.71 31.26
C VAL A 85 1.71 -11.49 32.09
N ASP A 86 1.84 -11.42 33.41
CA ASP A 86 0.71 -11.16 34.32
C ASP A 86 0.04 -9.80 34.07
N GLN A 87 0.77 -8.80 33.58
CA GLN A 87 0.22 -7.48 33.24
C GLN A 87 -0.42 -7.48 31.85
N LEU A 88 0.18 -8.21 30.91
CA LEU A 88 -0.31 -8.32 29.52
C LEU A 88 -1.69 -8.97 29.43
N GLU A 89 -1.99 -9.92 30.32
CA GLU A 89 -3.26 -10.65 30.36
C GLU A 89 -4.37 -9.91 31.14
N GLN A 90 -4.05 -8.80 31.81
CA GLN A 90 -5.04 -8.02 32.54
C GLN A 90 -5.79 -7.04 31.62
N PRO A 91 -7.04 -6.67 31.96
CA PRO A 91 -7.73 -5.58 31.29
C PRO A 91 -6.93 -4.28 31.38
N ALA A 92 -6.84 -3.55 30.27
CA ALA A 92 -6.15 -2.27 30.25
C ALA A 92 -7.06 -1.16 30.80
N SER A 93 -6.53 -0.34 31.72
CA SER A 93 -7.04 1.01 31.93
C SER A 93 -6.28 1.98 31.03
N GLU A 94 -6.85 3.15 30.71
CA GLU A 94 -6.20 4.18 29.89
C GLU A 94 -4.81 4.56 30.41
N GLU A 95 -4.67 4.82 31.71
CA GLU A 95 -3.38 5.17 32.33
C GLU A 95 -2.35 4.05 32.22
N ASN A 96 -2.77 2.80 32.47
CA ASN A 96 -1.89 1.64 32.38
C ASN A 96 -1.47 1.39 30.92
N PHE A 97 -2.42 1.48 29.99
CA PHE A 97 -2.17 1.37 28.56
C PHE A 97 -1.14 2.40 28.10
N LEU A 98 -1.36 3.69 28.37
CA LEU A 98 -0.47 4.76 27.91
C LEU A 98 0.96 4.60 28.46
N LYS A 99 1.06 4.24 29.74
CA LYS A 99 2.35 4.00 30.40
C LYS A 99 3.09 2.81 29.79
N GLU A 100 2.44 1.66 29.65
CA GLU A 100 3.09 0.45 29.15
C GLU A 100 3.33 0.52 27.63
N PHE A 101 2.42 1.11 26.85
CA PHE A 101 2.62 1.38 25.43
C PHE A 101 3.81 2.31 25.19
N LYS A 102 4.00 3.36 26.01
CA LYS A 102 5.17 4.23 25.93
C LYS A 102 6.48 3.48 26.18
N LYS A 103 6.53 2.56 27.14
CA LYS A 103 7.71 1.70 27.36
C LYS A 103 7.97 0.76 26.21
N PHE A 104 6.91 0.17 25.67
CA PHE A 104 6.96 -0.72 24.52
C PHE A 104 7.53 -0.01 23.29
N ILE A 105 7.03 1.19 22.96
CA ILE A 105 7.57 2.02 21.87
C ILE A 105 9.04 2.42 22.13
N CYS A 106 9.40 2.76 23.38
CA CYS A 106 10.80 3.02 23.73
C CYS A 106 11.73 1.85 23.40
N ASP A 107 11.26 0.61 23.54
CA ASP A 107 12.07 -0.55 23.22
C ASP A 107 12.11 -0.86 21.73
N ILE A 108 10.98 -0.68 21.02
CA ILE A 108 10.97 -0.71 19.55
C ILE A 108 12.00 0.26 18.99
N ILE A 109 12.07 1.49 19.52
CA ILE A 109 13.08 2.48 19.11
C ILE A 109 14.51 1.92 19.26
N LYS A 110 14.85 1.33 20.41
CA LYS A 110 16.19 0.75 20.63
C LYS A 110 16.49 -0.37 19.64
N ARG A 111 15.51 -1.24 19.39
CA ARG A 111 15.67 -2.36 18.45
C ARG A 111 15.85 -1.87 17.03
N LEU A 112 15.13 -0.84 16.61
CA LEU A 112 15.33 -0.22 15.30
C LEU A 112 16.68 0.49 15.18
N GLN A 113 17.22 1.04 16.27
CA GLN A 113 18.58 1.60 16.29
C GLN A 113 19.65 0.51 16.13
N GLU A 114 19.45 -0.66 16.74
CA GLU A 114 20.34 -1.82 16.62
C GLU A 114 20.21 -2.50 15.25
N GLN A 115 18.97 -2.62 14.76
CA GLN A 115 18.64 -3.31 13.53
C GLN A 115 17.62 -2.50 12.70
N PRO A 116 18.11 -1.52 11.91
CA PRO A 116 17.25 -0.70 11.08
C PRO A 116 16.51 -1.51 10.03
N VAL A 117 15.25 -1.16 9.78
CA VAL A 117 14.39 -1.83 8.80
C VAL A 117 14.29 -1.00 7.54
N ILE A 118 14.52 -1.62 6.39
CA ILE A 118 14.32 -0.99 5.08
C ILE A 118 12.93 -1.34 4.58
N VAL A 119 12.16 -0.32 4.18
CA VAL A 119 10.81 -0.49 3.64
C VAL A 119 10.75 0.17 2.27
N ALA A 120 10.30 -0.59 1.29
CA ALA A 120 9.86 -0.06 0.01
C ALA A 120 8.43 0.47 0.17
N HIS A 121 8.29 1.78 0.12
CA HIS A 121 7.02 2.49 0.15
C HIS A 121 6.65 2.92 -1.27
N THR A 122 5.44 2.60 -1.69
CA THR A 122 4.86 3.09 -2.93
C THR A 122 3.54 3.76 -2.65
N GLU A 123 3.39 5.00 -3.12
CA GLU A 123 2.11 5.70 -3.14
C GLU A 123 1.62 5.82 -4.59
N LYS A 124 0.34 5.53 -4.80
CA LYS A 124 -0.34 5.77 -6.05
C LYS A 124 -1.61 6.57 -5.83
N THR A 125 -1.66 7.73 -6.48
CA THR A 125 -2.83 8.60 -6.50
C THR A 125 -3.58 8.48 -7.83
N PHE A 126 -4.90 8.34 -7.75
CA PHE A 126 -5.84 8.35 -8.86
C PHE A 126 -6.56 9.69 -8.85
N ASP A 127 -6.11 10.61 -9.69
CA ASP A 127 -6.54 12.02 -9.73
C ASP A 127 -7.32 12.39 -11.00
N GLY A 128 -7.63 11.40 -11.84
CA GLY A 128 -8.28 11.61 -13.14
C GLY A 128 -7.36 12.13 -14.25
N GLY A 129 -6.10 12.49 -13.96
CA GLY A 129 -5.17 13.05 -14.94
C GLY A 129 -4.81 12.08 -16.07
N GLY A 130 -4.75 10.78 -15.77
CA GLY A 130 -4.59 9.73 -16.77
C GLY A 130 -5.76 9.66 -17.75
N ILE A 131 -6.99 9.77 -17.24
CA ILE A 131 -8.20 9.79 -18.04
C ILE A 131 -8.26 11.08 -18.87
N ARG A 132 -7.96 12.24 -18.27
CA ARG A 132 -7.91 13.53 -18.97
C ARG A 132 -6.96 13.48 -20.17
N ARG A 133 -5.76 12.92 -19.98
CA ARG A 133 -4.78 12.72 -21.05
C ARG A 133 -5.33 11.83 -22.17
N LEU A 134 -5.99 10.71 -21.82
CA LEU A 134 -6.59 9.79 -22.79
C LEU A 134 -7.73 10.46 -23.57
N LEU A 135 -8.65 11.14 -22.89
CA LEU A 135 -9.77 11.88 -23.49
C LEU A 135 -9.32 13.03 -24.39
N SER A 136 -8.20 13.68 -24.06
CA SER A 136 -7.63 14.77 -24.86
C SER A 136 -7.08 14.27 -26.21
N ASN A 137 -6.67 13.01 -26.31
CA ASN A 137 -6.18 12.39 -27.54
C ASN A 137 -7.27 11.53 -28.19
N LYS A 138 -8.15 12.17 -28.96
CA LYS A 138 -9.27 11.50 -29.65
C LYS A 138 -8.83 10.33 -30.54
N PHE A 139 -7.65 10.40 -31.15
CA PHE A 139 -7.17 9.33 -32.03
C PHE A 139 -6.82 8.07 -31.24
N GLU A 140 -5.99 8.21 -30.19
CA GLU A 140 -5.61 7.08 -29.32
C GLU A 140 -6.83 6.52 -28.59
N LEU A 141 -7.74 7.37 -28.11
CA LEU A 141 -8.99 6.93 -27.48
C LEU A 141 -9.83 6.08 -28.44
N ASN A 142 -10.09 6.56 -29.67
CA ASN A 142 -10.90 5.82 -30.64
C ASN A 142 -10.25 4.49 -31.02
N LYS A 143 -8.94 4.49 -31.27
CA LYS A 143 -8.18 3.28 -31.58
C LYS A 143 -8.23 2.26 -30.44
N LEU A 144 -8.13 2.71 -29.19
CA LEU A 144 -8.24 1.87 -28.01
C LEU A 144 -9.65 1.28 -27.87
N LEU A 145 -10.69 2.10 -28.03
CA LEU A 145 -12.08 1.65 -27.99
C LEU A 145 -12.39 0.62 -29.09
N ASP A 146 -11.89 0.83 -30.31
CA ASP A 146 -12.04 -0.12 -31.43
C ASP A 146 -11.36 -1.47 -31.13
N LEU A 147 -10.18 -1.44 -30.50
CA LEU A 147 -9.45 -2.63 -30.10
C LEU A 147 -10.20 -3.38 -29.00
N VAL A 148 -10.60 -2.68 -27.94
CA VAL A 148 -11.33 -3.25 -26.80
C VAL A 148 -12.65 -3.88 -27.27
N TRP A 149 -13.41 -3.19 -28.12
CA TRP A 149 -14.65 -3.71 -28.68
C TRP A 149 -14.44 -4.97 -29.50
N ARG A 150 -13.44 -4.98 -30.38
CA ARG A 150 -13.11 -6.16 -31.20
C ARG A 150 -12.74 -7.36 -30.34
N ASP A 151 -11.99 -7.14 -29.27
CA ASP A 151 -11.57 -8.22 -28.38
C ASP A 151 -12.74 -8.73 -27.52
N LEU A 152 -13.68 -7.86 -27.14
CA LEU A 152 -14.92 -8.26 -26.46
C LEU A 152 -15.81 -9.12 -27.38
N GLN A 153 -15.88 -8.81 -28.68
CA GLN A 153 -16.67 -9.58 -29.64
C GLN A 153 -16.10 -10.98 -29.95
N LYS A 154 -14.77 -11.16 -29.85
CA LYS A 154 -14.12 -12.46 -30.05
C LYS A 154 -14.38 -13.42 -28.89
N GLU A 155 -14.54 -12.88 -27.69
CA GLU A 155 -14.94 -13.63 -26.51
C GLU A 155 -16.44 -13.87 -26.61
N SER A 156 -16.82 -15.01 -27.20
CA SER A 156 -18.20 -15.43 -27.47
C SER A 156 -19.04 -15.56 -26.19
N ASN A 157 -19.44 -14.45 -25.59
CA ASN A 157 -20.14 -14.44 -24.31
C ASN A 157 -21.32 -13.47 -24.34
N VAL A 158 -22.47 -13.99 -23.88
CA VAL A 158 -23.66 -13.23 -23.54
C VAL A 158 -23.39 -12.51 -22.22
N PHE A 159 -22.66 -11.41 -22.28
CA PHE A 159 -22.44 -10.55 -21.12
C PHE A 159 -23.60 -9.57 -20.96
N SER A 160 -23.96 -9.24 -19.72
CA SER A 160 -24.81 -8.08 -19.46
C SER A 160 -24.08 -6.79 -19.87
N ALA A 161 -24.81 -5.74 -20.25
CA ALA A 161 -24.23 -4.43 -20.60
C ALA A 161 -23.26 -3.94 -19.51
N ARG A 162 -23.62 -4.10 -18.24
CA ARG A 162 -22.76 -3.79 -17.09
C ARG A 162 -21.43 -4.55 -17.12
N ARG A 163 -21.44 -5.85 -17.37
CA ARG A 163 -20.22 -6.66 -17.42
C ARG A 163 -19.35 -6.30 -18.61
N ILE A 164 -19.95 -5.99 -19.76
CA ILE A 164 -19.22 -5.48 -20.94
C ILE A 164 -18.48 -4.19 -20.59
N LEU A 165 -19.15 -3.24 -19.97
CA LEU A 165 -18.56 -1.94 -19.58
C LEU A 165 -17.44 -2.10 -18.54
N GLN A 166 -17.62 -2.99 -17.56
CA GLN A 166 -16.60 -3.28 -16.56
C GLN A 166 -15.33 -3.87 -17.21
N VAL A 167 -15.49 -4.90 -18.05
CA VAL A 167 -14.36 -5.54 -18.74
C VAL A 167 -13.69 -4.56 -19.71
N ALA A 168 -14.47 -3.70 -20.37
CA ALA A 168 -13.92 -2.65 -21.21
C ALA A 168 -13.08 -1.65 -20.39
N LEU A 169 -13.59 -1.20 -19.25
CA LEU A 169 -12.89 -0.29 -18.35
C LEU A 169 -11.57 -0.90 -17.86
N ASP A 170 -11.58 -2.18 -17.46
CA ASP A 170 -10.37 -2.90 -17.04
C ASP A 170 -9.32 -2.97 -18.15
N ARG A 171 -9.74 -3.23 -19.40
CA ARG A 171 -8.82 -3.23 -20.57
C ARG A 171 -8.24 -1.86 -20.88
N MET A 172 -8.96 -0.80 -20.53
CA MET A 172 -8.53 0.59 -20.70
C MET A 172 -7.78 1.13 -19.47
N ALA A 173 -7.78 0.40 -18.34
CA ALA A 173 -7.30 0.89 -17.06
C ALA A 173 -5.86 1.38 -17.12
N THR A 174 -4.96 0.64 -17.76
CA THR A 174 -3.55 1.07 -17.93
C THR A 174 -3.42 2.39 -18.70
N SER A 175 -4.19 2.57 -19.77
CA SER A 175 -4.16 3.81 -20.57
C SER A 175 -4.79 4.99 -19.84
N ALA A 176 -5.83 4.73 -19.05
CA ALA A 176 -6.54 5.69 -18.21
C ALA A 176 -5.84 5.97 -16.86
N ASP A 177 -4.78 5.22 -16.53
CA ASP A 177 -4.12 5.19 -15.22
C ASP A 177 -5.07 4.89 -14.05
N LEU A 178 -6.05 4.02 -14.30
CA LEU A 178 -6.98 3.51 -13.30
C LEU A 178 -6.51 2.16 -12.75
N PRO A 179 -6.94 1.78 -11.54
CA PRO A 179 -6.80 0.41 -11.08
C PRO A 179 -7.78 -0.49 -11.84
N CYS A 180 -7.50 -1.80 -11.91
CA CYS A 180 -8.50 -2.77 -12.33
C CYS A 180 -9.61 -2.83 -11.29
N TYR A 181 -10.84 -3.08 -11.73
CA TYR A 181 -11.98 -3.22 -10.85
C TYR A 181 -11.74 -4.32 -9.81
N GLY A 182 -12.03 -4.04 -8.54
CA GLY A 182 -11.81 -4.93 -7.39
C GLY A 182 -10.43 -4.79 -6.75
N THR A 183 -9.57 -3.90 -7.27
CA THR A 183 -8.24 -3.65 -6.67
C THR A 183 -8.30 -2.55 -5.60
N VAL A 184 -9.18 -1.56 -5.77
CA VAL A 184 -9.30 -0.40 -4.87
C VAL A 184 -10.77 -0.09 -4.66
N ASP A 185 -11.31 -0.49 -3.52
CA ASP A 185 -12.76 -0.42 -3.20
C ASP A 185 -13.34 1.00 -3.34
N GLN A 186 -12.55 2.02 -3.03
CA GLN A 186 -12.97 3.42 -3.17
C GLN A 186 -13.17 3.82 -4.63
N VAL A 187 -12.29 3.38 -5.53
CA VAL A 187 -12.44 3.63 -6.97
C VAL A 187 -13.61 2.82 -7.51
N ASP A 188 -13.77 1.58 -7.07
CA ASP A 188 -14.90 0.71 -7.46
C ASP A 188 -16.24 1.29 -7.05
N THR A 189 -16.31 1.96 -5.89
CA THR A 189 -17.51 2.66 -5.43
C THR A 189 -17.92 3.74 -6.43
N ILE A 190 -16.98 4.58 -6.87
CA ILE A 190 -17.23 5.62 -7.89
C ILE A 190 -17.66 4.98 -9.22
N VAL A 191 -16.97 3.93 -9.66
CA VAL A 191 -17.32 3.20 -10.90
C VAL A 191 -18.75 2.66 -10.82
N ASN A 192 -19.14 2.06 -9.69
CA ASN A 192 -20.47 1.51 -9.47
C ASN A 192 -21.55 2.60 -9.48
N GLU A 193 -21.28 3.77 -8.94
CA GLU A 193 -22.19 4.92 -8.98
C GLU A 193 -22.41 5.40 -10.42
N ILE A 194 -21.34 5.54 -11.20
CA ILE A 194 -21.42 5.95 -12.60
C ILE A 194 -22.18 4.91 -13.43
N PHE A 195 -21.95 3.62 -13.19
CA PHE A 195 -22.66 2.54 -13.88
C PHE A 195 -24.16 2.52 -13.56
N LYS A 196 -24.61 3.03 -12.42
CA LYS A 196 -26.05 3.20 -12.13
C LYS A 196 -26.71 4.27 -13.00
N LEU A 197 -25.94 5.25 -13.48
CA LEU A 197 -26.44 6.34 -14.33
C LEU A 197 -26.52 5.94 -15.81
N VAL A 198 -25.89 4.82 -16.20
CA VAL A 198 -25.94 4.29 -17.56
C VAL A 198 -27.24 3.50 -17.72
N ASP A 199 -28.06 3.89 -18.69
CA ASP A 199 -29.25 3.12 -19.10
C ASP A 199 -28.85 1.65 -19.35
N GLU A 200 -29.52 0.69 -18.69
CA GLU A 200 -29.27 -0.75 -18.84
C GLU A 200 -29.79 -1.32 -20.18
N LYS A 201 -29.68 -0.54 -21.26
CA LYS A 201 -29.95 -1.00 -22.62
C LYS A 201 -28.79 -1.85 -23.11
N GLU A 202 -29.10 -2.84 -23.94
CA GLU A 202 -28.09 -3.68 -24.59
C GLU A 202 -27.12 -2.82 -25.40
N ILE A 203 -25.82 -3.10 -25.27
CA ILE A 203 -24.75 -2.46 -26.03
C ILE A 203 -24.49 -3.34 -27.24
N SER A 204 -25.17 -3.06 -28.35
CA SER A 204 -25.10 -3.89 -29.57
C SER A 204 -24.27 -3.25 -30.68
N GLN A 205 -23.96 -1.96 -30.56
CA GLN A 205 -23.27 -1.18 -31.60
C GLN A 205 -21.99 -0.54 -31.09
N LEU A 206 -20.96 -0.53 -31.95
CA LEU A 206 -19.65 0.08 -31.67
C LEU A 206 -19.77 1.57 -31.30
N GLU A 207 -20.59 2.35 -32.03
CA GLU A 207 -20.74 3.78 -31.76
C GLU A 207 -21.45 4.06 -30.44
N GLN A 208 -22.43 3.22 -30.07
CA GLN A 208 -23.07 3.27 -28.75
C GLN A 208 -22.06 2.95 -27.65
N PHE A 209 -21.26 1.89 -27.83
CA PHE A 209 -20.18 1.52 -26.91
C PHE A 209 -19.18 2.67 -26.73
N LYS A 210 -18.67 3.25 -27.83
CA LYS A 210 -17.72 4.37 -27.80
C LYS A 210 -18.26 5.56 -27.03
N LYS A 211 -19.52 5.94 -27.29
CA LYS A 211 -20.17 7.05 -26.60
C LYS A 211 -20.28 6.79 -25.10
N ILE A 212 -20.86 5.65 -24.71
CA ILE A 212 -21.05 5.29 -23.30
C ILE A 212 -19.71 5.21 -22.57
N MET A 213 -18.69 4.56 -23.16
CA MET A 213 -17.37 4.47 -22.54
C MET A 213 -16.68 5.83 -22.41
N THR A 214 -16.83 6.71 -23.40
CA THR A 214 -16.29 8.07 -23.33
C THR A 214 -16.99 8.87 -22.23
N ASP A 215 -18.31 8.73 -22.10
CA ASP A 215 -19.09 9.38 -21.04
C ASP A 215 -18.70 8.85 -19.65
N ILE A 216 -18.52 7.53 -19.49
CA ILE A 216 -18.05 6.90 -18.24
C ILE A 216 -16.67 7.46 -17.85
N LEU A 217 -15.72 7.48 -18.79
CA LEU A 217 -14.39 8.02 -18.56
C LEU A 217 -14.46 9.51 -18.18
N GLY A 218 -15.29 10.29 -18.87
CA GLY A 218 -15.51 11.71 -18.54
C GLY A 218 -16.05 11.92 -17.12
N ASN A 219 -17.02 11.11 -16.69
CA ASN A 219 -17.56 11.18 -15.34
C ASN A 219 -16.53 10.74 -14.29
N LEU A 220 -15.78 9.65 -14.54
CA LEU A 220 -14.71 9.19 -13.65
C LEU A 220 -13.63 10.27 -13.49
N MET A 221 -13.24 10.91 -14.59
CA MET A 221 -12.29 12.02 -14.58
C MET A 221 -12.77 13.14 -13.65
N LEU A 222 -14.01 13.61 -13.80
CA LEU A 222 -14.54 14.70 -12.97
C LEU A 222 -14.61 14.34 -11.49
N GLN A 223 -15.02 13.11 -11.16
CA GLN A 223 -15.10 12.65 -9.77
C GLN A 223 -13.72 12.56 -9.11
N LEU A 224 -12.74 11.98 -9.81
CA LEU A 224 -11.37 11.83 -9.30
C LEU A 224 -10.61 13.17 -9.27
N GLU A 225 -10.92 14.12 -10.14
CA GLU A 225 -10.36 15.47 -10.08
C GLU A 225 -10.91 16.28 -8.91
N GLY A 226 -12.19 16.07 -8.57
CA GLY A 226 -12.82 16.68 -7.40
C GLY A 226 -12.32 16.08 -6.09
N ASN A 227 -12.16 14.76 -6.05
CA ASN A 227 -11.72 13.99 -4.88
C ASN A 227 -10.72 12.89 -5.30
N PRO A 228 -9.41 13.18 -5.34
CA PRO A 228 -8.39 12.20 -5.67
C PRO A 228 -8.33 11.06 -4.64
N ILE A 229 -8.03 9.85 -5.09
CA ILE A 229 -7.87 8.67 -4.23
C ILE A 229 -6.39 8.29 -4.16
N SER A 230 -5.78 8.32 -2.98
CA SER A 230 -4.43 7.80 -2.74
C SER A 230 -4.48 6.40 -2.13
N THR A 231 -3.60 5.52 -2.63
CA THR A 231 -3.35 4.20 -2.07
C THR A 231 -1.86 4.08 -1.78
N SER A 232 -1.50 3.57 -0.61
CA SER A 232 -0.11 3.30 -0.25
C SER A 232 0.10 1.81 -0.03
N SER A 233 1.28 1.34 -0.36
CA SER A 233 1.73 -0.03 -0.09
C SER A 233 3.12 0.03 0.51
N ASN A 234 3.31 -0.72 1.60
CA ASN A 234 4.54 -0.81 2.35
C ASN A 234 5.02 -2.25 2.32
N SER A 235 6.26 -2.48 1.89
CA SER A 235 6.88 -3.80 1.90
C SER A 235 8.25 -3.73 2.54
N VAL A 236 8.51 -4.60 3.50
CA VAL A 236 9.83 -4.71 4.12
C VAL A 236 10.79 -5.34 3.11
N VAL A 237 11.92 -4.68 2.88
CA VAL A 237 12.97 -5.17 1.99
C VAL A 237 13.81 -6.16 2.78
N HIS A 238 13.52 -7.44 2.56
CA HIS A 238 14.39 -8.52 2.99
C HIS A 238 15.61 -8.52 2.07
N GLU A 239 16.79 -8.16 2.58
CA GLU A 239 18.02 -8.48 1.85
C GLU A 239 18.00 -10.00 1.59
N PRO A 240 18.20 -10.46 0.35
CA PRO A 240 18.42 -11.88 0.12
C PRO A 240 19.63 -12.25 0.96
N LEU A 241 19.45 -13.16 1.91
CA LEU A 241 20.51 -13.74 2.75
C LEU A 241 21.60 -14.27 1.82
N THR A 242 22.54 -13.41 1.47
CA THR A 242 23.70 -13.77 0.70
C THR A 242 24.55 -14.55 1.67
N SER A 243 24.57 -15.85 1.42
CA SER A 243 25.58 -16.81 1.89
C SER A 243 26.91 -16.07 2.09
N PRO A 244 27.62 -16.29 3.22
CA PRO A 244 28.82 -15.54 3.54
C PRO A 244 29.78 -15.60 2.35
N SER A 245 30.09 -14.44 1.79
CA SER A 245 31.13 -14.32 0.77
C SER A 245 32.40 -14.86 1.39
N THR A 246 32.82 -16.03 0.93
CA THR A 246 34.09 -16.63 1.33
C THR A 246 35.17 -15.68 0.83
N VAL A 247 35.73 -14.91 1.75
CA VAL A 247 36.91 -14.10 1.52
C VAL A 247 38.02 -15.07 1.11
N LEU A 248 38.37 -15.10 -0.17
CA LEU A 248 39.53 -15.83 -0.66
C LEU A 248 40.78 -15.16 -0.04
N PRO A 249 41.66 -15.90 0.65
CA PRO A 249 42.89 -15.34 1.15
C PRO A 249 43.83 -15.03 -0.02
N SER A 250 44.21 -13.75 -0.15
CA SER A 250 45.29 -13.29 -1.02
C SER A 250 46.58 -14.00 -0.62
N SER A 251 47.02 -14.97 -1.42
CA SER A 251 48.31 -15.62 -1.23
C SER A 251 49.42 -14.62 -1.55
N SER A 252 50.17 -14.22 -0.53
CA SER A 252 51.37 -13.41 -0.64
C SER A 252 52.47 -14.20 -1.37
N LEU A 253 52.79 -13.80 -2.61
CA LEU A 253 54.00 -14.26 -3.28
C LEU A 253 55.22 -13.58 -2.64
N SER A 254 56.07 -14.38 -2.01
CA SER A 254 57.43 -14.00 -1.65
C SER A 254 58.35 -14.26 -2.86
N PRO A 255 59.31 -13.37 -3.19
CA PRO A 255 60.27 -13.63 -4.25
C PRO A 255 61.39 -14.57 -3.76
N GLN A 256 61.65 -15.66 -4.49
CA GLN A 256 62.88 -16.45 -4.35
C GLN A 256 64.03 -15.82 -5.14
N PRO A 257 65.29 -15.96 -4.69
CA PRO A 257 66.47 -15.49 -5.41
C PRO A 257 66.97 -16.55 -6.39
N GLU A 258 67.33 -16.14 -7.61
CA GLU A 258 68.15 -16.98 -8.51
C GLU A 258 69.63 -16.82 -8.14
N ILE A 259 70.26 -17.96 -7.89
CA ILE A 259 71.70 -18.17 -7.83
C ILE A 259 72.07 -19.00 -9.07
N GLU A 260 73.24 -18.64 -9.62
CA GLU A 260 74.01 -19.24 -10.72
C GLU A 260 73.76 -18.73 -12.16
#